data_AF-A0A2A6P015-F1
#
_entry.id   AF-A0A2A6P015-F1
#
_cell.length_a   1.000
_cell.length_b   1.000
_cell.length_c   1.000
_cell.angle_alpha   90.00
_cell.angle_beta   90.00
_cell.angle_gamma   90.00
#
_symmetry.space_group_name_H-M   'P 1'
#
loop_
_entity.id
_entity.type
_entity.pdbx_description
1 polymer ?
#
loop_
_entity_poly.entity_id
_entity_poly.type
_entity_poly.pdbx_seq_one_letter_code
_entity_poly.pdbx_strand_id
1 'polypeptide(L)' 'MTASLTPPEHEHNALVETAAMWLADQNPRPKPIIPALRQRFNLSALEATEAAAMSERFRMIRRAMA' A
#
# COMPACT_ATOMS: atom_id res chain seq x y z
N MET A 1 22.98 14.71 16.30
CA MET A 1 23.36 13.45 15.63
C MET A 1 22.23 13.08 14.69
N THR A 2 22.33 13.48 13.42
CA THR A 2 21.32 13.19 12.39
C THR A 2 21.51 11.76 11.94
N ALA A 3 20.68 10.84 12.43
CA ALA A 3 20.67 9.47 11.93
C ALA A 3 20.18 9.50 10.49
N SER A 4 21.11 9.45 9.53
CA SER A 4 20.83 9.15 8.14
C SER A 4 20.40 7.68 8.07
N LEU A 5 19.11 7.44 8.32
CA LEU A 5 18.50 6.13 8.16
C LEU A 5 18.30 5.90 6.65
N THR A 6 19.25 5.20 6.02
CA THR A 6 18.93 4.41 4.82
C THR A 6 19.04 2.92 5.13
N PRO A 7 18.07 2.33 5.82
CA PRO A 7 17.94 0.88 5.90
C PRO A 7 16.81 0.37 4.97
N PRO A 8 16.89 -0.88 4.47
CA PRO A 8 15.91 -1.53 3.56
C PRO A 8 14.43 -1.39 3.95
N GLU A 9 14.20 -1.14 5.23
CA GLU A 9 12.92 -0.98 5.90
C GLU A 9 12.16 0.27 5.39
N HIS A 10 12.87 1.35 5.02
CA HIS A 10 12.24 2.53 4.40
C HIS A 10 11.77 2.26 2.96
N GLU A 11 12.55 1.52 2.17
CA GLU A 11 12.19 1.17 0.79
C GLU A 11 10.98 0.24 0.75
N HIS A 12 10.94 -0.73 1.67
CA HIS A 12 9.82 -1.64 1.85
C HIS A 12 8.53 -0.91 2.22
N ASN A 13 8.62 0.03 3.16
CA ASN A 13 7.46 0.81 3.60
C ASN A 13 6.90 1.70 2.46
N ALA A 14 7.79 2.25 1.61
CA ALA A 14 7.38 3.04 0.46
C ALA A 14 6.60 2.23 -0.60
N LEU A 15 6.97 0.96 -0.84
CA LEU A 15 6.25 0.08 -1.76
C LEU A 15 4.85 -0.30 -1.23
N VAL A 16 4.74 -0.57 0.07
CA VAL A 16 3.46 -0.86 0.74
C VAL A 16 2.52 0.34 0.66
N GLU A 17 3.01 1.56 0.97
CA GLU A 17 2.24 2.79 0.85
C GLU A 17 1.77 3.05 -0.58
N THR A 18 2.67 2.87 -1.56
CA THR A 18 2.34 3.02 -2.99
C THR A 18 1.25 2.05 -3.42
N ALA A 19 1.37 0.78 -3.01
CA ALA A 19 0.39 -0.26 -3.31
C ALA A 19 -0.97 0.03 -2.67
N ALA A 20 -0.98 0.56 -1.45
CA ALA A 20 -2.19 0.97 -0.73
C ALA A 20 -2.89 2.15 -1.40
N MET A 21 -2.15 3.19 -1.80
CA MET A 21 -2.69 4.33 -2.56
C MET A 21 -3.30 3.89 -3.88
N TRP A 22 -2.58 3.04 -4.64
CA TRP A 22 -3.07 2.47 -5.89
C TRP A 22 -4.37 1.68 -5.68
N LEU A 23 -4.45 0.83 -4.66
CA LEU A 23 -5.65 0.05 -4.34
C LEU A 23 -6.83 0.93 -3.96
N ALA A 24 -6.57 2.04 -3.25
CA ALA A 24 -7.60 2.99 -2.87
C ALA A 24 -8.23 3.69 -4.09
N ASP A 25 -7.48 3.87 -5.18
CA ASP A 25 -7.96 4.44 -6.44
C ASP A 25 -8.76 3.45 -7.30
N GLN A 26 -8.68 2.14 -7.02
CA GLN A 26 -9.36 1.15 -7.87
C GLN A 26 -10.87 1.17 -7.68
N ASN A 27 -11.59 1.35 -8.80
CA ASN A 27 -13.03 1.21 -8.92
C ASN A 27 -13.39 0.57 -10.28
N PRO A 28 -13.81 -0.71 -10.34
CA PRO A 28 -14.04 -1.63 -9.21
C PRO A 28 -12.73 -2.11 -8.56
N ARG A 29 -12.79 -2.52 -7.28
CA ARG A 29 -11.62 -3.09 -6.59
C ARG A 29 -11.22 -4.43 -7.23
N PRO A 30 -9.93 -4.69 -7.45
CA PRO A 30 -9.46 -5.97 -7.95
C PRO A 30 -9.85 -7.09 -6.99
N LYS A 31 -10.27 -8.23 -7.53
CA LYS A 31 -10.59 -9.44 -6.77
C LYS A 31 -9.85 -10.63 -7.41
N PRO A 32 -9.09 -11.42 -6.63
CA PRO A 32 -8.76 -11.25 -5.21
C PRO A 32 -7.70 -10.15 -4.98
N ILE A 33 -7.84 -9.38 -3.89
CA ILE A 33 -7.00 -8.19 -3.60
C ILE A 33 -5.52 -8.57 -3.38
N ILE A 34 -5.26 -9.53 -2.50
CA ILE A 34 -3.89 -9.86 -2.08
C ILE A 34 -3.06 -10.39 -3.27
N PRO A 35 -3.53 -11.35 -4.09
CA PRO A 35 -2.79 -11.76 -5.28
C PRO A 35 -2.54 -10.62 -6.28
N ALA A 36 -3.51 -9.72 -6.46
CA ALA A 36 -3.34 -8.57 -7.35
C ALA A 36 -2.24 -7.63 -6.88
N LEU A 37 -2.15 -7.35 -5.57
CA LEU A 37 -1.08 -6.53 -4.99
C LEU A 37 0.28 -7.20 -5.11
N ARG A 38 0.36 -8.50 -4.79
CA ARG A 38 1.62 -9.27 -4.88
C ARG A 38 2.16 -9.32 -6.30
N GLN A 39 1.30 -9.60 -7.28
CA GLN A 39 1.69 -9.67 -8.70
C GLN A 39 2.13 -8.31 -9.24
N ARG A 40 1.48 -7.22 -8.79
CA ARG A 40 1.72 -5.88 -9.32
C ARG A 40 2.96 -5.21 -8.73
N PHE A 41 3.18 -5.39 -7.43
CA PHE A 41 4.21 -4.66 -6.68
C PHE A 41 5.32 -5.58 -6.16
N ASN A 42 5.29 -6.87 -6.53
CA ASN A 42 6.23 -7.90 -6.05
C ASN A 42 6.30 -8.00 -4.52
N LEU A 43 5.15 -7.80 -3.85
CA LEU A 43 5.07 -7.78 -2.40
C LEU A 43 5.02 -9.20 -1.81
N SER A 44 5.51 -9.34 -0.58
CA SER A 44 5.20 -10.50 0.25
C SER A 44 3.70 -10.54 0.62
N ALA A 45 3.24 -11.67 1.16
CA ALA A 45 1.86 -11.79 1.61
C ALA A 45 1.54 -10.86 2.79
N LEU A 46 2.53 -10.59 3.66
CA LEU A 46 2.40 -9.68 4.79
C LEU A 46 2.21 -8.23 4.29
N GLU A 47 3.14 -7.76 3.47
CA GLU A 47 3.10 -6.42 2.85
C GLU A 47 1.80 -6.18 2.07
N ALA A 48 1.36 -7.16 1.29
CA ALA A 48 0.11 -7.03 0.54
C ALA A 48 -1.10 -6.92 1.48
N THR A 49 -1.06 -7.56 2.65
CA THR A 49 -2.12 -7.46 3.67
C THR A 49 -2.08 -6.10 4.35
N GLU A 50 -0.90 -5.59 4.67
CA GLU A 50 -0.69 -4.24 5.22
C GLU A 50 -1.18 -3.17 4.24
N ALA A 51 -0.80 -3.28 2.96
CA ALA A 51 -1.25 -2.38 1.91
C ALA A 51 -2.78 -2.44 1.73
N ALA A 52 -3.37 -3.64 1.81
CA ALA A 52 -4.81 -3.81 1.76
C ALA A 52 -5.52 -3.11 2.92
N ALA A 53 -5.02 -3.24 4.14
CA ALA A 53 -5.55 -2.55 5.33
C ALA A 53 -5.37 -1.02 5.24
N MET A 54 -4.19 -0.56 4.82
CA MET A 54 -3.87 0.86 4.66
C MET A 54 -4.73 1.54 3.57
N SER A 55 -5.07 0.80 2.50
CA SER A 55 -5.90 1.34 1.41
C SER A 55 -7.27 1.86 1.88
N GLU A 56 -7.84 1.29 2.93
CA GLU A 56 -9.14 1.75 3.46
C GLU A 56 -9.02 3.15 4.07
N ARG A 57 -7.89 3.45 4.73
CA ARG A 57 -7.62 4.79 5.28
C ARG A 57 -7.52 5.83 4.17
N PHE A 58 -6.81 5.52 3.09
CA PHE A 58 -6.72 6.42 1.94
C PHE A 58 -8.08 6.66 1.27
N ARG A 59 -8.93 5.63 1.17
CA ARG A 59 -10.32 5.79 0.67
C ARG A 59 -11.14 6.72 1.56
N MET A 60 -11.06 6.56 2.88
CA MET A 60 -11.76 7.43 3.82
C MET A 60 -11.30 8.89 3.71
N ILE A 61 -9.98 9.13 3.66
CA ILE A 61 -9.42 10.48 3.52
C ILE A 61 -9.89 11.13 2.20
N ARG A 62 -9.83 10.40 1.09
CA ARG A 62 -10.30 10.91 -0.22
C ARG A 62 -11.79 11.24 -0.22
N ARG A 63 -12.62 10.45 0.46
CA ARG A 63 -14.05 10.72 0.61
C ARG A 63 -14.34 11.94 1.51
N ALA A 64 -13.52 12.16 2.53
CA ALA A 64 -13.68 13.31 3.43
C ALA A 64 -13.27 14.64 2.78
N MET A 65 -12.38 14.58 1.78
CA MET A 65 -11.83 15.74 1.08
C MET A 65 -12.47 15.97 -0.31
N ALA A 66 -13.47 15.17 -0.69
CA ALA A 66 -14.22 15.28 -1.94
C ALA A 66 -15.55 16.01 -1.71
#